data_AF-A0A0R1HUB5-F1
#
_entry.id   AF-A0A0R1HUB5-F1
#
_cell.length_a   1.000
_cell.length_b   1.000
_cell.length_c   1.000
_cell.angle_alpha   90.00
_cell.angle_beta   90.00
_cell.angle_gamma   90.00
#
_symmetry.space_group_name_H-M   'P 1'
#
loop_
_entity.id
_entity.type
_entity.pdbx_description
1 polymer ?
#
loop_
_entity_poly.entity_id
_entity_poly.type
_entity_poly.pdbx_seq_one_letter_code
_entity_poly.pdbx_strand_id
1 'polypeptide(L)' 'MTLEQLAAKSGVLAEKIATYTAAGLLPTKDASAGFSDKDLYWLDMVNCFMENGSSVDDLKDLMPLCEAAQL' A
#
# COMPACT_ATOMS: atom_id res chain seq x y z
N MET A 1 -2.25 13.50 1.55
CA MET A 1 -1.28 13.44 2.67
C MET A 1 0.08 13.05 2.12
N THR A 2 1.17 13.50 2.74
CA THR A 2 2.53 13.10 2.32
C THR A 2 2.84 11.68 2.77
N LEU A 3 3.94 11.10 2.27
CA LEU A 3 4.44 9.79 2.67
C LEU A 3 4.65 9.70 4.20
N GLU A 4 5.23 10.75 4.78
CA GLU A 4 5.53 10.85 6.21
C GLU A 4 4.25 10.92 7.05
N GLN A 5 3.24 11.64 6.56
CA GLN A 5 1.93 11.69 7.20
C GLN A 5 1.23 10.32 7.16
N LEU A 6 1.35 9.61 6.03
CA LEU A 6 0.80 8.27 5.89
C LEU A 6 1.52 7.27 6.81
N ALA A 7 2.84 7.35 6.89
CA ALA A 7 3.67 6.56 7.81
C ALA A 7 3.28 6.80 9.28
N ALA A 8 3.13 8.07 9.68
CA ALA A 8 2.74 8.43 11.03
C ALA A 8 1.33 7.93 11.39
N LYS A 9 0.39 7.90 10.42
CA LYS A 9 -0.97 7.42 10.63
C LYS A 9 -1.08 5.90 10.69
N SER A 10 -0.37 5.20 9.81
CA SER A 10 -0.43 3.73 9.67
C SER A 10 0.48 3.00 10.66
N GLY A 11 1.50 3.68 11.20
CA GLY A 11 2.57 3.02 11.96
C GLY A 11 3.54 2.23 11.10
N VAL A 12 3.39 2.24 9.78
CA VAL A 12 4.30 1.59 8.83
C VAL A 12 5.44 2.55 8.47
N LEU A 13 6.67 2.04 8.36
CA LEU A 13 7.83 2.84 7.98
C LEU A 13 7.67 3.43 6.56
N ALA A 14 8.03 4.71 6.39
CA ALA A 14 7.96 5.41 5.11
C ALA A 14 8.68 4.64 3.97
N GLU A 15 9.83 4.02 4.27
CA GLU A 15 10.58 3.20 3.31
C GLU A 15 9.79 1.97 2.81
N LYS A 16 9.04 1.31 3.70
CA LYS A 16 8.15 0.20 3.33
C LYS A 16 7.01 0.69 2.47
N ILE A 17 6.40 1.82 2.82
CA ILE A 17 5.30 2.41 2.05
C ILE A 17 5.80 2.80 0.65
N ALA A 18 6.97 3.41 0.53
CA ALA A 18 7.59 3.73 -0.75
C ALA A 18 7.84 2.46 -1.59
N THR A 19 8.28 1.37 -0.96
CA THR A 19 8.47 0.06 -1.61
C THR A 19 7.15 -0.49 -2.14
N TYR A 20 6.08 -0.47 -1.34
CA TYR A 20 4.74 -0.93 -1.75
C TYR A 20 4.16 -0.07 -2.88
N THR A 21 4.35 1.24 -2.79
CA THR A 21 3.94 2.22 -3.83
C THR A 21 4.64 1.93 -5.15
N ALA A 22 5.97 1.76 -5.13
CA ALA A 22 6.76 1.45 -6.32
C ALA A 22 6.44 0.06 -6.90
N ALA A 23 6.05 -0.88 -6.05
CA ALA A 23 5.57 -2.20 -6.45
C ALA A 23 4.13 -2.20 -7.00
N GLY A 24 3.43 -1.06 -6.97
CA GLY A 24 2.05 -0.93 -7.43
C GLY A 24 1.02 -1.57 -6.51
N LEU A 25 1.37 -1.82 -5.25
CA LEU A 25 0.49 -2.42 -4.25
C LEU A 25 -0.46 -1.42 -3.61
N LEU A 26 -0.24 -0.11 -3.82
CA LEU A 26 -1.12 0.95 -3.36
C LEU A 26 -1.81 1.62 -4.57
N PRO A 27 -2.98 2.26 -4.38
CA PRO A 27 -3.66 3.01 -5.43
C PRO A 27 -2.78 4.12 -6.01
N THR A 28 -2.07 4.85 -5.15
CA THR A 28 -1.03 5.79 -5.54
C THR A 28 0.20 5.03 -6.01
N LYS A 29 0.70 5.37 -7.20
CA LYS A 29 1.87 4.72 -7.83
C LYS A 29 3.13 5.58 -7.80
N ASP A 30 3.02 6.78 -7.27
CA ASP A 30 4.11 7.75 -7.16
C ASP A 30 4.22 8.21 -5.70
N ALA A 31 5.32 7.85 -5.04
CA ALA A 31 5.54 8.19 -3.64
C ALA A 31 5.80 9.68 -3.40
N SER A 32 6.09 10.45 -4.47
CA SER A 32 6.18 11.91 -4.42
C SER A 32 4.83 12.60 -4.58
N ALA A 33 3.79 11.86 -4.98
CA ALA A 33 2.43 12.36 -5.05
C ALA A 33 1.74 12.38 -3.68
N GLY A 34 0.59 13.04 -3.62
CA GLY A 34 -0.25 13.04 -2.42
C GLY A 34 -1.03 11.75 -2.29
N PHE A 35 -0.89 11.07 -1.16
CA PHE A 35 -1.67 9.90 -0.77
C PHE A 35 -3.07 10.30 -0.25
N SER A 36 -4.03 9.39 -0.38
CA SER A 36 -5.41 9.54 0.06
C SER A 36 -5.74 8.57 1.21
N ASP A 37 -6.93 8.69 1.79
CA ASP A 37 -7.41 7.72 2.78
C ASP A 37 -7.63 6.31 2.16
N LYS A 38 -7.81 6.22 0.83
CA LYS A 38 -7.84 4.92 0.12
C LYS A 38 -6.48 4.22 0.23
N ASP A 39 -5.39 4.97 0.12
CA ASP A 39 -4.04 4.41 0.28
C ASP A 39 -3.79 3.92 1.70
N LEU A 40 -4.34 4.60 2.71
CA LEU A 40 -4.26 4.15 4.10
C LEU A 40 -4.96 2.80 4.31
N TYR A 41 -6.19 2.66 3.79
CA TYR A 41 -6.92 1.38 3.86
C TYR A 41 -6.17 0.24 3.15
N TRP A 42 -5.64 0.52 1.96
CA TRP A 42 -4.86 -0.45 1.19
C TRP A 42 -3.56 -0.82 1.89
N LEU A 43 -2.90 0.15 2.50
CA LEU A 43 -1.65 -0.04 3.23
C LEU A 43 -1.83 -0.98 4.42
N ASP A 44 -2.89 -0.83 5.21
CA ASP A 44 -3.17 -1.74 6.34
C ASP A 44 -3.36 -3.18 5.85
N MET A 45 -4.09 -3.36 4.74
CA MET A 45 -4.31 -4.66 4.13
C MET A 45 -3.00 -5.28 3.61
N VAL A 46 -2.23 -4.53 2.83
CA VAL A 46 -0.92 -4.97 2.29
C VAL A 46 0.04 -5.31 3.42
N ASN A 47 0.12 -4.46 4.45
CA ASN A 47 1.00 -4.71 5.59
C ASN A 47 0.59 -5.99 6.34
N CYS A 48 -0.71 -6.22 6.53
CA CYS A 48 -1.22 -7.45 7.13
C CYS A 48 -0.81 -8.70 6.33
N PHE A 49 -0.93 -8.70 5.00
CA PHE A 49 -0.49 -9.85 4.19
C PHE A 49 1.01 -10.09 4.28
N MET A 50 1.82 -9.02 4.21
CA MET A 50 3.28 -9.11 4.32
C MET A 50 3.71 -9.68 5.67
N GLU A 51 3.06 -9.27 6.77
CA GLU A 51 3.34 -9.79 8.12
C GLU A 51 2.94 -11.26 8.29
N ASN A 52 1.97 -11.74 7.51
CA ASN A 52 1.54 -13.14 7.48
C ASN A 52 2.36 -14.02 6.52
N GLY A 53 3.44 -13.47 5.93
CA GLY A 53 4.38 -14.23 5.10
C GLY A 53 4.07 -14.25 3.61
N SER A 54 3.10 -13.46 3.14
CA SER A 54 2.94 -13.21 1.71
C SER A 54 4.13 -12.43 1.15
N SER A 55 4.44 -12.65 -0.12
CA SER A 55 5.45 -11.87 -0.83
C SER A 55 4.83 -10.68 -1.56
N VAL A 56 5.67 -9.72 -1.92
CA VAL A 56 5.28 -8.59 -2.79
C VAL A 56 4.74 -9.10 -4.13
N ASP A 57 5.28 -10.18 -4.67
CA ASP A 57 4.84 -10.72 -5.96
C ASP A 57 3.48 -11.41 -5.85
N ASP A 58 3.19 -12.13 -4.76
CA ASP A 58 1.84 -12.67 -4.50
C ASP A 58 0.80 -11.54 -4.45
N LEU A 59 1.18 -10.42 -3.83
CA LEU A 59 0.30 -9.26 -3.72
C LEU A 59 0.12 -8.53 -5.04
N LYS A 60 1.13 -8.45 -5.90
CA LYS A 60 0.97 -7.83 -7.23
C LYS A 60 -0.12 -8.50 -8.06
N ASP A 61 -0.30 -9.81 -7.91
CA ASP A 61 -1.36 -10.54 -8.59
C ASP A 61 -2.72 -10.39 -7.88
N LEU A 62 -2.73 -10.30 -6.56
CA LEU A 62 -3.94 -10.18 -5.74
C LEU A 62 -4.56 -8.78 -5.76
N MET A 63 -3.74 -7.74 -5.63
CA MET A 63 -4.21 -6.35 -5.44
C MET A 63 -5.10 -5.85 -6.60
N PRO A 64 -4.80 -6.11 -7.89
CA PRO A 64 -5.71 -5.75 -8.98
C PRO A 64 -7.07 -6.43 -8.90
N LEU A 65 -7.13 -7.66 -8.38
CA LEU A 65 -8.39 -8.39 -8.17
C LEU A 65 -9.21 -7.77 -7.04
N CYS A 66 -8.54 -7.35 -5.95
CA CYS A 66 -9.18 -6.62 -4.86
C CYS A 66 -9.73 -5.27 -5.31
N GLU A 67 -9.04 -4.56 -6.21
CA GLU A 67 -9.55 -3.31 -6.80
C GLU A 67 -10.79 -3.56 -7.64
N ALA A 68 -10.78 -4.62 -8.46
CA ALA A 68 -11.88 -4.98 -9.34
C ALA A 68 -13.12 -5.49 -8.57
N ALA A 69 -12.93 -6.15 -7.43
CA ALA A 69 -14.02 -6.65 -6.58
C ALA A 69 -14.73 -5.54 -5.78
N GLN A 70 -14.20 -4.31 -5.79
CA GLN A 70 -14.79 -3.15 -5.12
C GLN A 70 -15.81 -2.38 -5.98
N LEU A 71 -16.23 -2.96 -7.12
CA LEU A 71 -17.29 -2.47 -8.01
C LEU A 71 -18.71 -2.87 -7.55
#